data_AF-A0A9N9TP09-F1
#
_entry.id   AF-A0A9N9TP09-F1
#
_cell.length_a   1.000
_cell.length_b   1.000
_cell.length_c   1.000
_cell.angle_alpha   90.00
_cell.angle_beta   90.00
_cell.angle_gamma   90.00
#
_symmetry.space_group_name_H-M   'P 1'
#
loop_
_entity.id
_entity.type
_entity.pdbx_description
1 polymer ?
#
loop_
_entity_poly.entity_id
_entity_poly.type
_entity_poly.pdbx_seq_one_letter_code
_entity_poly.pdbx_strand_id
1 'polypeptide(L)'
;MQDILILTENFETALPASYNKFKKLITTLFPKIYDTKTISYELKHSVPEEKRWNDRSLSHMFEYFKNGTGRHLALNSPAIEIKNCTNQGKYHEAGWDSFCTGYIFIRMAYFNVYHKFPKSKTFMSAELIAGLSDFQNRVNVIRGAVSNIKLDGVDPASTRPPYLVVESAKNRSLNIPEVSSILSSYGFVEIRKFPFQSRRALIAVDNFGR
;
A
#
# COMPACT_ATOMS: atom_id res chain seq x y z
N MET A 1 0.52 -2.03 -8.66
CA MET A 1 1.34 -3.01 -9.42
C MET A 1 0.57 -3.64 -10.56
N GLN A 2 -0.59 -4.26 -10.31
CA GLN A 2 -1.39 -4.91 -11.36
C GLN A 2 -1.74 -3.95 -12.50
N ASP A 3 -2.13 -2.71 -12.19
CA ASP A 3 -2.44 -1.69 -13.20
C ASP A 3 -1.25 -1.43 -14.13
N ILE A 4 -0.02 -1.35 -13.58
CA ILE A 4 1.21 -1.15 -14.38
C ILE A 4 1.43 -2.33 -15.33
N LEU A 5 1.25 -3.56 -14.84
CA LEU A 5 1.43 -4.76 -15.65
C LEU A 5 0.43 -4.82 -16.81
N ILE A 6 -0.86 -4.60 -16.51
CA ILE A 6 -1.94 -4.63 -17.50
C ILE A 6 -1.77 -3.48 -18.49
N LEU A 7 -1.43 -2.27 -18.03
CA LEU A 7 -1.20 -1.12 -18.91
C LEU A 7 -0.06 -1.40 -19.88
N THR A 8 1.05 -1.95 -19.38
CA THR A 8 2.22 -2.24 -20.21
C THR A 8 1.93 -3.34 -21.23
N GLU A 9 1.36 -4.47 -20.79
CA GLU A 9 1.06 -5.61 -21.65
C GLU A 9 0.10 -5.24 -22.79
N ASN A 10 -0.92 -4.42 -22.50
CA ASN A 10 -1.98 -4.13 -23.47
C ASN A 10 -1.72 -2.90 -24.33
N PHE A 11 -0.95 -1.91 -23.86
CA PHE A 11 -0.80 -0.63 -24.55
C PHE A 11 0.62 -0.29 -24.98
N GLU A 12 1.64 -1.03 -24.52
CA GLU A 12 3.04 -0.72 -24.82
C GLU A 12 3.73 -1.89 -25.52
N THR A 13 3.97 -2.98 -24.80
CA THR A 13 4.63 -4.17 -25.32
C THR A 13 4.44 -5.35 -24.37
N ALA A 14 4.62 -6.57 -24.88
CA ALA A 14 4.61 -7.77 -24.06
C ALA A 14 5.60 -7.66 -22.88
N LEU A 15 5.17 -8.10 -21.71
CA LEU A 15 5.93 -7.99 -20.48
C LEU A 15 7.31 -8.65 -20.63
N PRO A 16 8.41 -7.92 -20.34
CA PRO A 16 9.74 -8.47 -20.48
C PRO A 16 9.96 -9.67 -19.56
N ALA A 17 10.58 -10.73 -20.07
CA ALA A 17 10.94 -11.92 -19.28
C ALA A 17 11.94 -11.62 -18.14
N SER A 18 12.69 -10.51 -18.22
CA SER A 18 13.65 -10.10 -17.20
C SER A 18 13.06 -8.99 -16.33
N TYR A 19 13.07 -9.20 -15.02
CA TYR A 19 12.66 -8.21 -14.03
C TYR A 19 13.38 -6.86 -14.17
N ASN A 20 14.70 -6.88 -14.46
CA ASN A 20 15.47 -5.65 -14.68
C ASN A 20 15.06 -4.92 -15.96
N LYS A 21 14.69 -5.66 -17.03
CA LYS A 21 14.17 -5.06 -18.26
C LYS A 21 12.79 -4.46 -18.02
N PHE A 22 11.93 -5.14 -17.26
CA PHE A 22 10.64 -4.62 -16.84
C PHE A 22 10.80 -3.29 -16.07
N LYS A 23 11.65 -3.26 -15.04
CA LYS A 23 11.92 -2.03 -14.27
C LYS A 23 12.34 -0.86 -15.16
N LYS A 24 13.32 -1.09 -16.05
CA LYS A 24 13.79 -0.08 -17.02
C LYS A 24 12.66 0.42 -17.93
N LEU A 25 11.86 -0.49 -18.49
CA LEU A 25 10.71 -0.15 -19.33
C LEU A 25 9.73 0.76 -18.56
N ILE A 26 9.33 0.36 -17.36
CA ILE A 26 8.37 1.14 -16.56
C ILE A 26 8.94 2.50 -16.19
N THR A 27 10.21 2.61 -15.80
CA THR A 27 10.82 3.92 -15.49
C THR A 27 10.96 4.83 -16.71
N THR A 28 11.04 4.27 -17.91
CA THR A 28 11.04 5.06 -19.15
C THR A 28 9.64 5.60 -19.47
N LEU A 29 8.62 4.74 -19.35
CA LEU A 29 7.22 5.11 -19.62
C LEU A 29 6.66 6.08 -18.57
N PHE A 30 6.96 5.80 -17.30
CA PHE A 30 6.48 6.55 -16.15
C PHE A 30 7.67 6.93 -15.26
N PRO A 31 8.36 8.05 -15.55
CA PRO A 31 9.57 8.45 -14.82
C PRO A 31 9.35 8.67 -13.31
N LYS A 32 8.11 9.02 -12.94
CA LYS A 32 7.70 9.28 -11.56
C LYS A 32 6.38 8.57 -11.27
N ILE A 33 6.45 7.49 -10.50
CA ILE A 33 5.29 6.79 -9.97
C ILE A 33 5.21 7.01 -8.46
N TYR A 34 4.01 7.25 -7.96
CA TYR A 34 3.73 7.33 -6.53
C TYR A 34 2.58 6.39 -6.18
N ASP A 35 2.86 5.39 -5.35
CA ASP A 35 1.85 4.47 -4.86
C ASP A 35 1.31 4.97 -3.51
N THR A 36 0.03 5.36 -3.49
CA THR A 36 -0.61 5.89 -2.27
C THR A 36 -0.65 4.88 -1.13
N LYS A 37 -0.65 3.57 -1.42
CA LYS A 37 -0.60 2.53 -0.41
C LYS A 37 0.77 2.46 0.25
N THR A 38 1.84 2.61 -0.52
CA THR A 38 3.21 2.71 0.01
C THR A 38 3.39 3.98 0.82
N ILE A 39 2.98 5.14 0.29
CA ILE A 39 3.09 6.42 1.00
C ILE A 39 2.31 6.37 2.32
N SER A 40 1.07 5.90 2.28
CA SER A 40 0.22 5.73 3.45
C SER A 40 0.90 4.86 4.51
N TYR A 41 1.39 3.69 4.13
CA TYR A 41 2.05 2.77 5.06
C TYR A 41 3.19 3.44 5.83
N GLU A 42 4.07 4.17 5.13
CA GLU A 42 5.23 4.84 5.73
C GLU A 42 4.82 6.04 6.59
N LEU A 43 3.90 6.89 6.10
CA LEU A 43 3.46 8.09 6.81
C LEU A 43 2.62 7.78 8.06
N LYS A 44 1.95 6.62 8.11
CA LYS A 44 1.12 6.20 9.26
C LYS A 44 1.89 6.25 10.58
N HIS A 45 3.19 5.95 10.55
CA HIS A 45 4.04 5.95 11.75
C HIS A 45 4.24 7.36 12.34
N SER A 46 4.17 8.39 11.49
CA SER A 46 4.28 9.80 11.90
C SER A 46 2.97 10.38 12.45
N VAL A 47 1.88 9.61 12.43
CA VAL A 47 0.58 10.02 12.97
C VAL A 47 0.43 9.49 14.40
N PRO A 48 -0.04 10.30 15.36
CA PRO A 48 -0.37 9.85 16.72
C PRO A 48 -1.31 8.65 16.70
N GLU A 49 -1.11 7.68 17.58
CA GLU A 49 -1.79 6.37 17.55
C GLU A 49 -3.31 6.50 17.54
N GLU A 50 -3.84 7.40 18.35
CA GLU A 50 -5.27 7.70 18.47
C GLU A 50 -5.89 8.33 17.22
N LYS A 51 -5.06 8.80 16.28
CA LYS A 51 -5.48 9.42 15.01
C LYS A 51 -5.16 8.57 13.79
N ARG A 52 -4.51 7.41 13.96
CA ARG A 52 -4.13 6.53 12.85
C ARG A 52 -5.37 5.90 12.21
N TRP A 53 -5.37 5.76 10.88
CA TRP A 53 -6.36 4.95 10.18
C TRP A 53 -6.01 3.46 10.32
N ASN A 54 -6.99 2.61 10.56
CA ASN A 54 -6.78 1.18 10.75
C ASN A 54 -6.92 0.38 9.44
N ASP A 55 -7.90 0.73 8.61
CA ASP A 55 -8.12 0.08 7.33
C ASP A 55 -7.27 0.72 6.21
N ARG A 56 -6.72 -0.11 5.33
CA ARG A 56 -5.92 0.26 4.15
C ARG A 56 -6.73 0.18 2.85
N SER A 57 -8.03 -0.04 2.91
CA SER A 57 -8.92 0.04 1.76
C SER A 57 -9.03 1.47 1.24
N LEU A 58 -9.19 1.61 -0.07
CA LEU A 58 -9.25 2.92 -0.72
C LEU A 58 -10.43 3.76 -0.20
N SER A 59 -11.58 3.12 0.01
CA SER A 59 -12.80 3.77 0.52
C SER A 59 -12.62 4.35 1.92
N HIS A 60 -12.08 3.56 2.85
CA HIS A 60 -11.86 4.03 4.22
C HIS A 60 -10.78 5.11 4.29
N MET A 61 -9.70 4.97 3.52
CA MET A 61 -8.67 6.01 3.43
C MET A 61 -9.23 7.31 2.87
N PHE A 62 -10.05 7.24 1.83
CA PHE A 62 -10.68 8.40 1.23
C PHE A 62 -11.60 9.10 2.25
N GLU A 63 -12.46 8.34 2.93
CA GLU A 63 -13.37 8.88 3.95
C GLU A 63 -12.59 9.50 5.12
N TYR A 64 -11.54 8.84 5.59
CA TYR A 64 -10.65 9.34 6.65
C TYR A 64 -10.04 10.71 6.31
N PHE A 65 -9.57 10.90 5.08
CA PHE A 65 -8.95 12.15 4.64
C PHE A 65 -9.96 13.23 4.20
N LYS A 66 -11.17 12.82 3.82
CA LYS A 66 -12.22 13.74 3.35
C LYS A 66 -13.05 14.29 4.50
N ASN A 67 -13.59 13.42 5.34
CA ASN A 67 -14.52 13.78 6.42
C ASN A 67 -14.02 13.40 7.82
N GLY A 68 -13.06 12.47 7.92
CA GLY A 68 -12.52 12.01 9.19
C GLY A 68 -11.39 12.88 9.76
N THR A 69 -10.74 12.36 10.81
CA THR A 69 -9.62 13.01 11.52
C THR A 69 -8.44 13.35 10.61
N GLY A 70 -8.27 12.62 9.50
CA GLY A 70 -7.22 12.84 8.50
C GLY A 70 -7.23 14.23 7.89
N ARG A 71 -8.41 14.85 7.78
CA ARG A 71 -8.57 16.23 7.28
C ARG A 71 -7.81 17.26 8.11
N HIS A 72 -7.56 16.97 9.39
CA HIS A 72 -6.95 17.88 10.35
C HIS A 72 -5.48 17.59 10.62
N LEU A 73 -4.86 16.64 9.90
CA LEU A 73 -3.44 16.33 10.07
C LEU A 73 -2.50 17.44 9.60
N ALA A 74 -2.95 18.27 8.64
CA ALA A 74 -2.22 19.43 8.14
C ALA A 74 -3.15 20.64 8.13
N LEU A 75 -2.79 21.66 8.92
CA LEU A 75 -3.50 22.95 8.89
C LEU A 75 -3.31 23.61 7.52
N ASN A 76 -4.31 24.36 7.09
CA ASN A 76 -4.33 25.07 5.81
C ASN A 76 -4.19 24.18 4.56
N SER A 77 -4.45 22.87 4.66
CA SER A 77 -4.57 22.04 3.47
C SER A 77 -5.78 22.47 2.62
N PRO A 78 -5.66 22.51 1.29
CA PRO A 78 -6.67 23.08 0.41
C PRO A 78 -7.98 22.28 0.46
N ALA A 79 -9.08 22.98 0.22
CA ALA A 79 -10.34 22.33 -0.10
C ALA A 79 -10.24 21.72 -1.50
N ILE A 80 -10.50 20.42 -1.61
CA ILE A 80 -10.58 19.71 -2.89
C ILE A 80 -12.05 19.46 -3.18
N GLU A 81 -12.58 20.22 -4.13
CA GLU A 81 -13.97 20.17 -4.55
C GLU A 81 -14.12 19.45 -5.87
N ILE A 82 -15.17 18.64 -5.98
CA ILE A 82 -15.54 17.96 -7.22
C ILE A 82 -16.62 18.80 -7.88
N LYS A 83 -16.36 19.28 -9.10
CA LYS A 83 -17.36 19.96 -9.91
C LYS A 83 -18.00 18.97 -10.87
N ASN A 84 -19.31 19.06 -11.06
CA ASN A 84 -20.06 18.33 -12.10
C ASN A 84 -19.93 16.79 -12.06
N CYS A 85 -19.88 16.18 -10.87
CA CYS A 85 -19.87 14.71 -10.75
C CYS A 85 -21.24 14.19 -10.31
N THR A 86 -21.91 13.47 -11.21
CA THR A 86 -23.20 12.82 -10.99
C THR A 86 -23.09 11.43 -10.35
N ASN A 87 -21.88 10.85 -10.31
CA ASN A 87 -21.63 9.45 -9.94
C ASN A 87 -20.69 9.31 -8.73
N GLN A 88 -20.87 10.13 -7.69
CA GLN A 88 -20.05 10.04 -6.48
C GLN A 88 -20.34 8.74 -5.70
N GLY A 89 -19.29 8.18 -5.06
CA GLY A 89 -19.42 7.02 -4.18
C GLY A 89 -19.49 5.66 -4.89
N LYS A 90 -19.27 5.60 -6.20
CA LYS A 90 -19.18 4.34 -6.97
C LYS A 90 -17.77 3.74 -6.89
N TYR A 91 -17.43 3.17 -5.75
CA TYR A 91 -16.20 2.37 -5.62
C TYR A 91 -16.20 1.22 -6.64
N HIS A 92 -15.02 0.86 -7.15
CA HIS A 92 -14.81 -0.10 -8.24
C HIS A 92 -15.08 0.44 -9.66
N GLU A 93 -15.39 1.73 -9.79
CA GLU A 93 -15.30 2.44 -11.08
C GLU A 93 -13.92 3.10 -11.19
N ALA A 94 -13.16 2.77 -12.24
CA ALA A 94 -11.76 3.21 -12.38
C ALA A 94 -11.60 4.74 -12.29
N GLY A 95 -12.56 5.51 -12.81
CA GLY A 95 -12.55 6.97 -12.71
C GLY A 95 -12.72 7.48 -11.28
N TRP A 96 -13.65 6.89 -10.52
CA TRP A 96 -13.87 7.25 -9.12
C TRP A 96 -12.69 6.82 -8.24
N ASP A 97 -12.18 5.61 -8.43
CA ASP A 97 -11.03 5.10 -7.69
C ASP A 97 -9.75 5.94 -7.96
N SER A 98 -9.57 6.40 -9.21
CA SER A 98 -8.49 7.33 -9.57
C SER A 98 -8.64 8.69 -8.89
N PHE A 99 -9.86 9.22 -8.84
CA PHE A 99 -10.15 10.46 -8.11
C PHE A 99 -9.87 10.32 -6.61
N CYS A 100 -10.38 9.26 -5.96
CA CYS A 100 -10.12 8.99 -4.54
C CYS A 100 -8.62 8.85 -4.28
N THR A 101 -7.89 8.15 -5.15
CA THR A 101 -6.43 7.98 -5.06
C THR A 101 -5.72 9.33 -5.15
N GLY A 102 -6.08 10.19 -6.11
CA GLY A 102 -5.53 11.54 -6.23
C GLY A 102 -5.82 12.43 -5.03
N TYR A 103 -7.04 12.35 -4.49
CA TYR A 103 -7.42 13.07 -3.27
C TYR A 103 -6.52 12.69 -2.09
N ILE A 104 -6.36 11.38 -1.86
CA ILE A 104 -5.51 10.84 -0.79
C ILE A 104 -4.05 11.25 -1.01
N PHE A 105 -3.54 11.18 -2.24
CA PHE A 105 -2.19 11.60 -2.60
C PHE A 105 -1.93 13.06 -2.20
N ILE A 106 -2.81 13.99 -2.59
CA ILE A 106 -2.66 15.41 -2.25
C ILE A 106 -2.65 15.61 -0.73
N ARG A 107 -3.58 14.96 -0.01
CA ARG A 107 -3.65 15.07 1.46
C ARG A 107 -2.39 14.56 2.15
N MET A 108 -1.85 13.42 1.71
CA MET A 108 -0.60 12.86 2.25
C MET A 108 0.61 13.73 1.91
N ALA A 109 0.67 14.32 0.71
CA ALA A 109 1.72 15.26 0.33
C ALA A 109 1.73 16.48 1.26
N TYR A 110 0.55 17.07 1.50
CA TYR A 110 0.40 18.19 2.45
C TYR A 110 0.82 17.79 3.86
N PHE A 111 0.36 16.65 4.37
CA PHE A 111 0.75 16.16 5.69
C PHE A 111 2.26 16.04 5.84
N ASN A 112 2.91 15.39 4.87
CA ASN A 112 4.34 15.15 4.90
C ASN A 112 5.18 16.44 4.82
N VAL A 113 4.77 17.42 4.00
CA VAL A 113 5.48 18.71 3.91
C VAL A 113 5.19 19.60 5.12
N TYR A 114 3.93 19.64 5.58
CA TYR A 114 3.51 20.45 6.73
C TYR A 114 4.27 20.07 8.00
N HIS A 115 4.49 18.77 8.23
CA HIS A 115 5.28 18.30 9.38
C HIS A 115 6.71 18.86 9.36
N LYS A 116 7.30 19.07 8.18
CA LYS A 116 8.64 19.64 8.01
C LYS A 116 8.63 21.18 8.11
N PHE A 117 7.54 21.82 7.69
CA PHE A 117 7.41 23.28 7.61
C PHE A 117 6.05 23.79 8.14
N PRO A 118 5.79 23.68 9.46
CA PRO A 118 4.46 23.94 10.02
C PRO A 118 4.04 25.42 10.00
N LYS A 119 5.00 26.34 9.78
CA LYS A 119 4.77 27.80 9.70
C LYS A 119 4.42 28.29 8.29
N SER A 120 4.57 27.45 7.27
CA SER A 120 4.27 27.83 5.89
C SER A 120 2.76 27.89 5.67
N LYS A 121 2.28 28.97 5.06
CA LYS A 121 0.84 29.20 4.85
C LYS A 121 0.26 28.41 3.69
N THR A 122 1.05 28.19 2.65
CA THR A 122 0.62 27.53 1.40
C THR A 122 1.81 26.82 0.77
N PHE A 123 1.56 25.69 0.11
CA PHE A 123 2.55 24.95 -0.66
C PHE A 123 2.13 24.89 -2.13
N MET A 124 3.10 25.05 -3.01
CA MET A 124 2.95 24.87 -4.45
C MET A 124 2.97 23.38 -4.80
N SER A 125 2.37 23.01 -5.94
CA SER A 125 2.33 21.62 -6.40
C SER A 125 3.71 20.97 -6.50
N ALA A 126 4.72 21.72 -6.97
CA ALA A 126 6.09 21.25 -7.06
C ALA A 126 6.70 20.92 -5.69
N GLU A 127 6.40 21.71 -4.65
CA GLU A 127 6.88 21.50 -3.29
C GLU A 127 6.23 20.25 -2.66
N LEU A 128 4.94 20.04 -2.92
CA LEU A 128 4.21 18.85 -2.47
C LEU A 128 4.77 17.57 -3.09
N ILE A 129 5.01 17.58 -4.41
CA ILE A 129 5.59 16.45 -5.13
C ILE A 129 7.04 16.21 -4.67
N ALA A 130 7.85 17.27 -4.55
CA ALA A 130 9.23 17.17 -4.07
C ALA A 130 9.29 16.64 -2.64
N GLY A 131 8.34 17.03 -1.79
CA GLY A 131 8.20 16.51 -0.43
C GLY A 131 8.05 15.00 -0.36
N LEU A 132 7.45 14.39 -1.39
CA LEU A 132 7.25 12.94 -1.49
C LEU A 132 8.36 12.20 -2.26
N SER A 133 9.48 12.87 -2.59
CA SER A 133 10.57 12.29 -3.39
C SER A 133 11.10 10.94 -2.85
N ASP A 134 11.16 10.76 -1.53
CA ASP A 134 11.58 9.49 -0.89
C ASP A 134 10.65 8.29 -1.22
N PHE A 135 9.43 8.56 -1.65
CA PHE A 135 8.43 7.55 -2.04
C PHE A 135 8.36 7.34 -3.55
N GLN A 136 9.09 8.13 -4.34
CA GLN A 136 9.08 8.03 -5.79
C GLN A 136 9.51 6.63 -6.22
N ASN A 137 8.79 6.09 -7.22
CA ASN A 137 9.08 4.82 -7.87
C ASN A 137 9.06 3.61 -6.92
N ARG A 138 8.43 3.75 -5.74
CA ARG A 138 8.16 2.65 -4.82
C ARG A 138 6.72 2.18 -5.01
N VAL A 139 6.54 0.97 -5.54
CA VAL A 139 5.22 0.41 -5.84
C VAL A 139 4.94 -0.76 -4.89
N ASN A 140 3.78 -0.73 -4.23
CA ASN A 140 3.40 -1.72 -3.25
C ASN A 140 3.26 -3.12 -3.87
N VAL A 141 3.80 -4.13 -3.19
CA VAL A 141 3.61 -5.54 -3.53
C VAL A 141 2.87 -6.21 -2.38
N ILE A 142 1.65 -6.67 -2.66
CA ILE A 142 0.85 -7.39 -1.68
C ILE A 142 1.34 -8.83 -1.63
N ARG A 143 1.56 -9.37 -0.42
CA ARG A 143 1.98 -10.77 -0.17
C ARG A 143 3.29 -11.18 -0.85
N GLY A 144 4.15 -10.21 -1.16
CA GLY A 144 5.50 -10.44 -1.68
C GLY A 144 6.53 -10.67 -0.57
N ALA A 145 7.69 -11.19 -0.95
CA ALA A 145 8.86 -11.22 -0.06
C ALA A 145 9.32 -9.81 0.34
N VAL A 146 9.11 -8.82 -0.53
CA VAL A 146 9.32 -7.40 -0.25
C VAL A 146 7.98 -6.68 -0.15
N SER A 147 7.92 -5.62 0.66
CA SER A 147 6.69 -4.81 0.82
C SER A 147 6.43 -3.89 -0.38
N ASN A 148 7.48 -3.49 -1.10
CA ASN A 148 7.40 -2.66 -2.29
C ASN A 148 8.57 -2.98 -3.22
N ILE A 149 8.37 -2.66 -4.51
CA ILE A 149 9.41 -2.68 -5.54
C ILE A 149 9.90 -1.25 -5.75
N LYS A 150 11.23 -1.07 -5.82
CA LYS A 150 11.86 0.22 -6.13
C LYS A 150 12.24 0.24 -7.60
N LEU A 151 11.37 0.74 -8.47
CA LEU A 151 11.48 0.62 -9.94
C LEU A 151 12.79 1.19 -10.51
N ASP A 152 13.34 2.25 -9.91
CA ASP A 152 14.54 2.96 -10.32
C ASP A 152 15.79 2.60 -9.49
N GLY A 153 15.75 1.51 -8.71
CA GLY A 153 16.85 1.15 -7.81
C GLY A 153 16.79 -0.28 -7.33
N VAL A 154 17.48 -0.55 -6.21
CA VAL A 154 17.47 -1.87 -5.56
C VAL A 154 16.22 -1.97 -4.69
N ASP A 155 15.56 -3.13 -4.74
CA ASP A 155 14.40 -3.37 -3.89
C ASP A 155 14.81 -3.45 -2.41
N PRO A 156 13.93 -3.04 -1.48
CA PRO A 156 14.24 -3.12 -0.06
C PRO A 156 14.46 -4.57 0.39
N ALA A 157 15.26 -4.75 1.44
CA ALA A 157 15.37 -6.05 2.09
C ALA A 157 14.01 -6.55 2.58
N SER A 158 13.78 -7.86 2.46
CA SER A 158 12.60 -8.53 3.02
C SER A 158 12.56 -8.34 4.54
N THR A 159 11.42 -7.88 5.05
CA THR A 159 11.10 -7.92 6.49
C THR A 159 10.12 -9.05 6.80
N ARG A 160 9.93 -10.00 5.88
CA ARG A 160 9.11 -11.18 6.11
C ARG A 160 9.79 -12.07 7.13
N PRO A 161 9.10 -12.49 8.19
CA PRO A 161 9.68 -13.43 9.14
C PRO A 161 9.89 -14.79 8.46
N PRO A 162 10.78 -15.63 9.02
CA PRO A 162 10.94 -17.01 8.58
C PRO A 162 9.61 -17.74 8.60
N TYR A 163 9.47 -18.73 7.71
CA TYR A 163 8.29 -19.59 7.72
C TYR A 163 8.18 -20.33 9.06
N LEU A 164 6.97 -20.38 9.60
CA LEU A 164 6.67 -21.18 10.78
C LEU A 164 6.03 -22.50 10.33
N VAL A 165 6.47 -23.61 10.89
CA VAL A 165 5.82 -24.91 10.70
C VAL A 165 5.11 -25.27 11.99
N VAL A 166 3.78 -25.39 11.93
CA VAL A 166 2.99 -25.90 13.05
C VAL A 166 2.73 -27.38 12.85
N GLU A 167 2.83 -28.13 13.94
CA GLU A 167 2.58 -29.56 13.99
C GLU A 167 1.54 -29.89 15.07
N SER A 168 0.62 -30.79 14.74
CA SER A 168 -0.29 -31.36 15.72
C SER A 168 0.46 -32.23 16.72
N ALA A 169 0.41 -31.82 18.00
CA ALA A 169 0.99 -32.57 19.11
C ALA A 169 0.31 -33.94 19.28
N LYS A 170 -0.97 -34.05 18.92
CA LYS A 170 -1.69 -35.32 18.86
C LYS A 170 -1.45 -35.94 17.49
N ASN A 171 -1.47 -37.28 17.38
CA ASN A 171 -1.34 -37.98 16.09
C ASN A 171 -2.63 -37.86 15.24
N ARG A 172 -3.07 -36.62 14.98
CA ARG A 172 -4.32 -36.26 14.31
C ARG A 172 -4.06 -35.15 13.30
N SER A 173 -4.83 -35.15 12.22
CA SER A 173 -4.80 -34.11 11.18
C SER A 173 -5.01 -32.72 11.79
N LEU A 174 -4.27 -31.72 11.30
CA LEU A 174 -4.44 -30.34 11.72
C LEU A 174 -5.82 -29.80 11.33
N ASN A 175 -6.47 -29.19 12.31
CA ASN A 175 -7.69 -28.42 12.14
C ASN A 175 -7.32 -27.00 11.71
N ILE A 176 -7.39 -26.73 10.40
CA ILE A 176 -6.99 -25.42 9.84
C ILE A 176 -7.87 -24.27 10.33
N PRO A 177 -9.22 -24.42 10.42
CA PRO A 177 -10.06 -23.41 11.06
C PRO A 177 -9.61 -23.04 12.47
N GLU A 178 -9.21 -24.02 13.29
CA GLU A 178 -8.74 -23.79 14.65
C GLU A 178 -7.41 -23.03 14.66
N VAL A 179 -6.43 -23.47 13.87
CA VAL A 179 -5.14 -22.77 13.72
C VAL A 179 -5.34 -21.33 13.21
N SER A 180 -6.21 -21.15 12.22
CA SER A 180 -6.56 -19.83 11.68
C SER A 180 -7.21 -18.94 12.73
N SER A 181 -8.10 -19.49 13.55
CA SER A 181 -8.76 -18.75 14.64
C SER A 181 -7.73 -18.26 15.66
N ILE A 182 -6.84 -19.15 16.13
CA ILE A 182 -5.77 -18.81 17.08
C ILE A 182 -4.89 -17.68 16.53
N LEU A 183 -4.48 -17.80 15.27
CA LEU A 183 -3.53 -16.88 14.67
C LEU A 183 -4.16 -15.57 14.15
N SER A 184 -5.48 -15.52 13.97
CA SER A 184 -6.17 -14.33 13.46
C SER A 184 -5.96 -13.09 14.32
N SER A 185 -5.72 -13.26 15.62
CA SER A 185 -5.41 -12.18 16.57
C SER A 185 -4.08 -11.47 16.28
N TYR A 186 -3.15 -12.13 15.59
CA TYR A 186 -1.83 -11.59 15.23
C TYR A 186 -1.79 -10.98 13.83
N GLY A 187 -2.94 -10.92 13.15
CA GLY A 187 -3.08 -10.38 11.81
C GLY A 187 -3.36 -11.44 10.76
N PHE A 188 -3.14 -11.08 9.50
CA PHE A 188 -3.40 -11.97 8.38
C PHE A 188 -2.34 -13.07 8.31
N VAL A 189 -2.79 -14.32 8.25
CA VAL A 189 -1.95 -15.51 8.10
C VAL A 189 -2.42 -16.35 6.93
N GLU A 190 -1.48 -16.89 6.17
CA GLU A 190 -1.73 -17.86 5.11
C GLU A 190 -1.26 -19.24 5.58
N ILE A 191 -2.18 -20.20 5.55
CA ILE A 191 -1.95 -21.54 6.06
C ILE A 191 -1.99 -22.54 4.92
N ARG A 192 -0.88 -23.25 4.71
CA ARG A 192 -0.77 -24.30 3.70
C ARG A 192 -0.44 -25.63 4.35
N LYS A 193 -1.32 -26.63 4.24
CA LYS A 193 -1.00 -28.00 4.66
C LYS A 193 0.16 -28.55 3.84
N PHE A 194 1.05 -29.29 4.48
CA PHE A 194 2.06 -30.05 3.77
C PHE A 194 1.41 -31.20 2.99
N PRO A 195 1.80 -31.41 1.72
CA PRO A 195 1.39 -32.59 0.97
C PRO A 195 1.78 -33.86 1.75
N PHE A 196 0.85 -34.80 1.86
CA PHE A 196 1.07 -36.10 2.52
C PHE A 196 1.46 -36.04 4.02
N GLN A 197 1.47 -34.87 4.64
CA GLN A 197 1.74 -34.68 6.07
C GLN A 197 0.58 -33.91 6.70
N SER A 198 -0.55 -34.59 6.89
CA SER A 198 -1.80 -33.99 7.40
C SER A 198 -1.68 -33.36 8.78
N ARG A 199 -0.62 -33.70 9.52
CA ARG A 199 -0.30 -33.18 10.86
C ARG A 199 0.51 -31.89 10.84
N ARG A 200 0.97 -31.42 9.68
CA ARG A 200 1.83 -30.25 9.56
C ARG A 200 1.26 -29.22 8.60
N ALA A 201 1.44 -27.94 8.94
CA ALA A 201 1.09 -26.83 8.08
C ALA A 201 2.20 -25.78 8.12
N LEU A 202 2.47 -25.21 6.95
CA LEU A 202 3.27 -24.02 6.79
C LEU A 202 2.41 -22.80 7.08
N ILE A 203 2.91 -21.90 7.91
CA ILE A 203 2.31 -20.60 8.20
C ILE A 203 3.21 -19.54 7.59
N ALA A 204 2.61 -18.72 6.74
CA ALA A 204 3.25 -17.56 6.20
C ALA A 204 2.49 -16.32 6.67
N VAL A 205 3.20 -15.33 7.17
CA VAL A 205 2.63 -14.05 7.60
C VAL A 205 3.14 -12.92 6.72
N ASP A 206 2.49 -11.77 6.83
CA ASP A 206 2.91 -10.55 6.13
C ASP A 206 4.24 -10.00 6.67
N ASN A 207 4.84 -9.11 5.89
CA ASN A 207 6.01 -8.33 6.30
C ASN A 207 5.69 -7.54 7.59
N PHE A 208 6.51 -7.69 8.63
CA PHE A 208 6.42 -6.85 9.82
C PHE A 208 7.22 -5.55 9.63
N GLY A 209 6.96 -4.58 10.51
CA GLY A 209 7.28 -3.17 10.36
C GLY A 209 8.70 -2.78 9.94
N ARG A 210 8.83 -1.48 9.64
CA ARG A 210 10.00 -0.71 10.08
C ARG A 210 9.59 0.12 11.29
#